data_AF-A0A1Q3EF36-F1
#
_entry.id   AF-A0A1Q3EF36-F1
#
_cell.length_a   1.000
_cell.length_b   1.000
_cell.length_c   1.000
_cell.angle_alpha   90.00
_cell.angle_beta   90.00
_cell.angle_gamma   90.00
#
_symmetry.space_group_name_H-M   'P 1'
#
loop_
_entity.id
_entity.type
_entity.pdbx_description
1 polymer ?
#
loop_
_entity_poly.entity_id
_entity_poly.type
_entity_poly.pdbx_seq_one_letter_code
_entity_poly.pdbx_strand_id
1 'polypeptide(L)'
;MDLSSSTVEAHQNQGRRHGPLTAANSPAVERGRKAIELLTSLKKFFSPIIEFSGLQREDAWEQLFLPLLTSLKDQSSNAAREVRQGAIGQLQRTLLASHPILDEADPNQVEQIFNKIVFRLVDDLLKPHVFQRDPQGMPETRLRASALLCKTFMHFEVRESQSTADIRISWIGVLDLLDHLMHVDHGEQLYEAIPESLKNVLLVMNATQILVPPSTNDERSERQRTLWTMTAERMERFLPGFLTEVIHVPEISEVTPQPTEAEAPAS
;
A
#
# COMPACT_ATOMS: atom_id res chain seq x y z
N MET A 1 28.58 75.00 -16.93
CA MET A 1 27.50 74.79 -15.94
C MET A 1 26.50 73.83 -16.57
N ASP A 2 26.89 72.60 -16.87
CA ASP A 2 27.19 71.48 -15.96
C ASP A 2 25.96 70.95 -15.22
N LEU A 3 25.64 69.69 -15.57
CA LEU A 3 25.24 68.55 -14.71
C LEU A 3 23.92 68.74 -13.92
N SER A 4 22.99 67.78 -13.80
CA SER A 4 23.10 66.33 -13.82
C SER A 4 21.68 65.71 -13.75
N SER A 5 21.58 64.52 -14.31
CA SER A 5 20.51 63.52 -14.18
C SER A 5 20.02 63.27 -12.74
N SER A 6 18.72 63.03 -12.56
CA SER A 6 18.27 61.95 -11.67
C SER A 6 16.90 61.41 -12.13
N THR A 7 16.98 60.24 -12.75
CA THR A 7 15.92 59.26 -12.94
C THR A 7 15.37 58.81 -11.59
N VAL A 8 14.07 58.95 -11.37
CA VAL A 8 13.36 58.26 -10.28
C VAL A 8 12.64 57.06 -10.89
N GLU A 9 13.29 55.89 -10.78
CA GLU A 9 12.65 54.59 -10.94
C GLU A 9 11.65 54.38 -9.79
N ALA A 10 10.38 54.69 -10.05
CA ALA A 10 9.30 54.25 -9.18
C ALA A 10 9.00 52.77 -9.50
N HIS A 11 9.56 51.89 -8.67
CA HIS A 11 9.29 50.46 -8.61
C HIS A 11 7.81 50.14 -8.90
N GLN A 12 7.59 49.39 -9.97
CA GLN A 12 6.35 48.67 -10.22
C GLN A 12 6.08 47.73 -9.05
N ASN A 13 5.21 48.17 -8.15
CA ASN A 13 4.57 47.31 -7.17
C ASN A 13 3.55 46.45 -7.96
N GLN A 14 4.04 45.41 -8.65
CA GLN A 14 3.19 44.39 -9.25
C GLN A 14 2.46 43.68 -8.11
N GLY A 15 1.23 44.13 -7.87
CA GLY A 15 0.28 43.43 -7.02
C GLY A 15 0.22 41.97 -7.47
N ARG A 16 0.67 41.07 -6.58
CA ARG A 16 0.35 39.65 -6.64
C ARG A 16 -1.17 39.57 -6.74
N ARG A 17 -1.68 39.34 -7.95
CA ARG A 17 -3.07 38.98 -8.20
C ARG A 17 -3.30 37.65 -7.48
N HIS A 18 -3.71 37.73 -6.22
CA HIS A 18 -4.29 36.59 -5.53
C HIS A 18 -5.57 36.26 -6.28
N GLY A 19 -5.55 35.14 -7.03
CA GLY A 19 -6.76 34.54 -7.54
C GLY A 19 -7.76 34.28 -6.38
N PRO A 20 -9.04 34.09 -6.68
CA PRO A 20 -10.04 33.84 -5.65
C PRO A 20 -9.59 32.70 -4.71
N LEU A 21 -9.62 32.95 -3.41
CA LEU A 21 -9.23 31.99 -2.38
C LEU A 21 -10.22 30.80 -2.42
N THR A 22 -9.81 29.71 -3.07
CA THR A 22 -10.48 28.42 -2.92
C THR A 22 -9.94 27.72 -1.68
N ALA A 23 -10.70 26.77 -1.11
CA ALA A 23 -10.23 25.97 0.04
C ALA A 23 -8.85 25.33 -0.23
N ALA A 24 -8.63 24.88 -1.48
CA ALA A 24 -7.39 24.31 -1.99
C ALA A 24 -6.19 25.28 -2.03
N ASN A 25 -6.43 26.58 -2.22
CA ASN A 25 -5.38 27.61 -2.34
C ASN A 25 -5.24 28.46 -1.08
N SER A 26 -5.79 28.02 0.05
CA SER A 26 -5.67 28.74 1.30
C SER A 26 -4.22 28.74 1.81
N PRO A 27 -3.77 29.80 2.51
CA PRO A 27 -2.43 29.81 3.12
C PRO A 27 -2.18 28.64 4.08
N ALA A 28 -3.22 28.07 4.67
CA ALA A 28 -3.11 26.89 5.53
C ALA A 28 -2.76 25.63 4.73
N VAL A 29 -3.43 25.40 3.59
CA VAL A 29 -3.14 24.26 2.70
C VAL A 29 -1.75 24.38 2.10
N GLU A 30 -1.33 25.58 1.70
CA GLU A 30 0.03 25.79 1.17
C GLU A 30 1.10 25.51 2.23
N ARG A 31 0.89 25.91 3.49
CA ARG A 31 1.77 25.52 4.60
C ARG A 31 1.80 24.01 4.80
N GLY A 32 0.65 23.34 4.72
CA GLY A 32 0.56 21.88 4.82
C GLY A 32 1.36 21.18 3.71
N ARG A 33 1.16 21.60 2.46
CA ARG A 33 1.90 21.10 1.30
C ARG A 33 3.40 21.30 1.47
N LYS A 34 3.81 22.49 1.94
CA LYS A 34 5.21 22.78 2.24
C LYS A 34 5.78 21.92 3.36
N ALA A 35 5.00 21.62 4.40
CA ALA A 35 5.41 20.72 5.47
C ALA A 35 5.69 19.30 4.95
N ILE A 36 4.87 18.78 4.03
CA ILE A 36 5.13 17.48 3.38
C ILE A 36 6.45 17.48 2.60
N GLU A 37 6.74 18.56 1.86
CA GLU A 37 8.03 18.71 1.16
C GLU A 37 9.20 18.72 2.14
N LEU A 38 9.08 19.47 3.25
CA LEU A 38 10.12 19.56 4.27
C LEU A 38 10.35 18.20 4.95
N LEU A 39 9.30 17.49 5.35
CA LEU A 39 9.39 16.13 5.90
C LEU A 39 10.15 15.21 4.94
N THR A 40 9.81 15.25 3.65
CA THR A 40 10.49 14.41 2.65
C THR A 40 11.95 14.80 2.47
N SER A 41 12.27 16.09 2.58
CA SER A 41 13.64 16.59 2.48
C SER A 41 14.54 16.15 3.64
N LEU A 42 13.97 15.80 4.80
CA LEU A 42 14.73 15.33 5.97
C LEU A 42 15.59 14.10 5.67
N LYS A 43 15.14 13.25 4.74
CA LYS A 43 15.90 12.05 4.31
C LYS A 43 17.30 12.38 3.83
N LYS A 44 17.50 13.56 3.23
CA LYS A 44 18.81 14.00 2.73
C LYS A 44 19.84 14.17 3.86
N PHE A 45 19.38 14.35 5.09
CA PHE A 45 20.23 14.49 6.27
C PHE A 45 20.42 13.18 7.02
N PHE A 46 19.72 12.09 6.66
CA PHE A 46 19.84 10.83 7.38
C PHE A 46 21.25 10.26 7.31
N SER A 47 21.86 10.14 6.12
CA SER A 47 23.24 9.64 6.03
C SER A 47 24.25 10.52 6.79
N PRO A 48 24.25 11.85 6.63
CA PRO A 48 25.12 12.73 7.45
C PRO A 48 24.92 12.58 8.96
N ILE A 49 23.67 12.44 9.42
CA ILE A 49 23.37 12.27 10.85
C ILE A 49 23.93 10.93 11.35
N ILE A 50 23.73 9.85 10.59
CA ILE A 50 24.25 8.51 10.95
C ILE A 50 25.76 8.52 11.03
N GLU A 51 26.44 9.09 10.02
CA GLU A 51 27.90 9.21 9.98
C GLU A 51 28.46 10.04 11.14
N PHE A 52 27.82 11.16 11.47
CA PHE A 52 28.28 12.04 12.54
C PHE A 52 28.05 11.46 13.94
N SER A 53 26.90 10.80 14.15
CA SER A 53 26.50 10.29 15.47
C SER A 53 27.02 8.88 15.77
N GLY A 54 27.46 8.13 14.75
CA GLY A 54 27.77 6.70 14.89
C GLY A 54 26.54 5.83 15.16
N LEU A 55 25.33 6.33 14.85
CA LEU A 55 24.07 5.61 14.99
C LEU A 55 24.13 4.27 14.24
N GLN A 56 23.72 3.19 14.91
CA GLN A 56 23.56 1.89 14.25
C GLN A 56 22.35 1.92 13.31
N ARG A 57 22.30 0.99 12.36
CA ARG A 57 21.23 0.96 11.35
C ARG A 57 19.85 0.78 11.98
N GLU A 58 19.76 -0.09 12.98
CA GLU A 58 18.54 -0.41 13.71
C GLU A 58 18.04 0.80 14.51
N ASP A 59 18.95 1.53 15.15
CA ASP A 59 18.61 2.77 15.85
C ASP A 59 18.19 3.87 14.87
N ALA A 60 18.84 3.97 13.71
CA ALA A 60 18.46 4.92 12.66
C ALA A 60 17.07 4.62 12.08
N TRP A 61 16.68 3.34 12.00
CA TRP A 61 15.32 2.94 11.67
C TRP A 61 14.31 3.50 12.69
N GLU A 62 14.48 3.17 13.97
CA GLU A 62 13.54 3.56 15.03
C GLU A 62 13.51 5.07 15.30
N GLN A 63 14.65 5.75 15.21
CA GLN A 63 14.79 7.15 15.62
C GLN A 63 14.62 8.15 14.48
N LEU A 64 14.85 7.74 13.22
CA LEU A 64 14.80 8.66 12.06
C LEU A 64 13.75 8.23 11.03
N PHE A 65 13.82 6.99 10.56
CA PHE A 65 13.02 6.56 9.41
C PHE A 65 11.56 6.28 9.79
N LEU A 66 11.32 5.52 10.85
CA LEU A 66 9.97 5.21 11.32
C LEU A 66 9.18 6.47 11.76
N PRO A 67 9.77 7.45 12.47
CA PRO A 67 9.09 8.71 12.77
C PRO A 67 8.73 9.52 11.52
N LEU A 68 9.57 9.49 10.48
CA LEU A 68 9.25 10.12 9.20
C LEU A 68 8.05 9.44 8.53
N LEU A 69 8.04 8.11 8.46
CA LEU A 69 6.92 7.34 7.92
C LEU A 69 5.63 7.63 8.70
N THR A 70 5.71 7.66 10.03
CA THR A 70 4.59 7.95 10.92
C THR A 70 4.03 9.34 10.64
N SER A 71 4.90 10.34 10.50
CA SER A 71 4.50 11.72 10.18
C SER A 71 3.77 11.82 8.84
N LEU A 72 4.27 11.13 7.80
CA LEU A 72 3.60 11.08 6.49
C LEU A 72 2.25 10.34 6.56
N LYS A 73 2.19 9.24 7.32
CA LYS A 73 0.94 8.50 7.58
C LYS A 73 -0.09 9.39 8.27
N ASP A 74 0.29 10.11 9.31
CA ASP A 74 -0.65 10.99 10.04
C ASP A 74 -1.20 12.11 9.16
N GLN A 75 -0.36 12.68 8.29
CA GLN A 75 -0.81 13.71 7.33
C GLN A 75 -1.68 13.15 6.19
N SER A 76 -1.70 11.84 6.00
CA SER A 76 -2.55 11.20 5.00
C SER A 76 -4.03 11.20 5.41
N SER A 77 -4.37 11.56 6.65
CA SER A 77 -5.74 11.74 7.17
C SER A 77 -6.10 13.21 7.45
N ASN A 78 -5.32 14.15 6.90
CA ASN A 78 -5.53 15.59 7.00
C ASN A 78 -6.89 16.03 6.40
N ALA A 79 -7.51 17.10 6.90
CA ALA A 79 -8.74 17.62 6.31
C ALA A 79 -8.57 18.15 4.88
N ALA A 80 -7.38 18.69 4.56
CA ALA A 80 -7.05 19.19 3.24
C ALA A 80 -6.66 18.06 2.28
N ARG A 81 -7.41 17.92 1.18
CA ARG A 81 -7.21 16.90 0.14
C ARG A 81 -5.80 16.92 -0.44
N GLU A 82 -5.29 18.11 -0.75
CA GLU A 82 -3.97 18.33 -1.36
C GLU A 82 -2.85 17.85 -0.43
N VAL A 83 -3.02 18.05 0.88
CA VAL A 83 -2.07 17.58 1.89
C VAL A 83 -2.13 16.05 2.01
N ARG A 84 -3.33 15.46 2.08
CA ARG A 84 -3.49 14.00 2.10
C ARG A 84 -2.85 13.34 0.89
N GLN A 85 -3.17 13.81 -0.31
CA GLN A 85 -2.64 13.26 -1.55
C GLN A 85 -1.12 13.42 -1.64
N GLY A 86 -0.59 14.58 -1.23
CA GLY A 86 0.84 14.81 -1.13
C GLY A 86 1.52 13.84 -0.17
N ALA A 87 0.94 13.64 1.01
CA ALA A 87 1.46 12.75 2.04
C ALA A 87 1.47 11.28 1.60
N ILE A 88 0.36 10.76 1.07
CA ILE A 88 0.28 9.39 0.53
C ILE A 88 1.29 9.19 -0.60
N GLY A 89 1.40 10.17 -1.51
CA GLY A 89 2.35 10.11 -2.61
C GLY A 89 3.80 10.05 -2.13
N GLN A 90 4.17 10.85 -1.11
CA GLN A 90 5.52 10.78 -0.54
C GLN A 90 5.74 9.52 0.30
N LEU A 91 4.72 9.05 1.02
CA LEU A 91 4.80 7.80 1.76
C LEU A 91 5.09 6.62 0.83
N GLN A 92 4.35 6.51 -0.28
CA GLN A 92 4.59 5.51 -1.31
C GLN A 92 6.03 5.57 -1.85
N ARG A 93 6.50 6.76 -2.23
CA ARG A 93 7.88 6.93 -2.72
C ARG A 93 8.93 6.61 -1.65
N THR A 94 8.59 6.79 -0.38
CA THR A 94 9.50 6.48 0.73
C THR A 94 9.62 5.00 0.97
N LEU A 95 8.49 4.29 0.97
CA LEU A 95 8.44 2.85 1.24
C LEU A 95 8.99 2.01 0.09
N LEU A 96 8.72 2.42 -1.16
CA LEU A 96 9.07 1.63 -2.34
C LEU A 96 10.43 2.00 -2.95
N ALA A 97 11.12 3.00 -2.40
CA ALA A 97 12.47 3.35 -2.83
C ALA A 97 13.50 2.63 -1.96
N SER A 98 14.56 2.13 -2.59
CA SER A 98 15.71 1.58 -1.87
C SER A 98 16.35 2.66 -1.00
N HIS A 99 16.55 2.35 0.29
CA HIS A 99 17.12 3.27 1.27
C HIS A 99 18.12 2.52 2.16
N PRO A 100 19.30 3.08 2.48
CA PRO A 100 20.35 2.37 3.25
C PRO A 100 19.96 2.01 4.69
N ILE A 101 18.90 2.63 5.21
CA ILE A 101 18.35 2.36 6.55
C ILE A 101 17.30 1.25 6.50
N LEU A 102 16.54 1.18 5.40
CA LEU A 102 15.48 0.21 5.23
C LEU A 102 16.11 -1.11 4.80
N ASP A 103 16.09 -2.09 5.69
CA ASP A 103 16.40 -3.46 5.32
C ASP A 103 15.10 -4.16 4.92
N GLU A 104 14.89 -4.33 3.61
CA GLU A 104 13.67 -4.97 3.10
C GLU A 104 13.53 -6.40 3.63
N ALA A 105 14.65 -7.10 3.92
CA ALA A 105 14.65 -8.48 4.39
C ALA A 105 14.54 -8.64 5.92
N ASP A 106 14.53 -7.54 6.68
CA ASP A 106 14.35 -7.56 8.14
C ASP A 106 12.85 -7.72 8.49
N PRO A 107 12.43 -8.89 9.03
CA PRO A 107 11.01 -9.15 9.31
C PRO A 107 10.42 -8.16 10.32
N ASN A 108 11.23 -7.64 11.26
CA ASN A 108 10.76 -6.67 12.25
C ASN A 108 10.45 -5.32 11.60
N GLN A 109 11.28 -4.85 10.66
CA GLN A 109 10.99 -3.61 9.91
C GLN A 109 9.76 -3.77 9.03
N VAL A 110 9.64 -4.90 8.32
CA VAL A 110 8.48 -5.22 7.48
C VAL A 110 7.20 -5.25 8.33
N GLU A 111 7.22 -5.94 9.47
CA GLU A 111 6.08 -5.98 10.39
C GLU A 111 5.68 -4.57 10.85
N GLN A 112 6.66 -3.73 11.22
CA GLN A 112 6.41 -2.36 11.63
C GLN A 112 5.83 -1.50 10.51
N ILE A 113 6.28 -1.68 9.26
CA ILE A 113 5.72 -0.99 8.10
C ILE A 113 4.23 -1.35 7.93
N PHE A 114 3.87 -2.63 7.98
CA PHE A 114 2.46 -3.00 7.88
C PHE A 114 1.66 -2.51 9.08
N ASN A 115 2.06 -2.87 10.29
CA ASN A 115 1.26 -2.69 11.50
C ASN A 115 1.22 -1.25 12.02
N LYS A 116 2.30 -0.47 11.87
CA LYS A 116 2.35 0.92 12.38
C LYS A 116 2.01 1.95 11.29
N ILE A 117 2.23 1.63 10.01
CA ILE A 117 2.13 2.59 8.92
C ILE A 117 0.98 2.25 7.97
N VAL A 118 1.07 1.16 7.21
CA VAL A 118 0.14 0.93 6.09
C VAL A 118 -1.26 0.53 6.57
N PHE A 119 -1.37 -0.41 7.50
CA PHE A 119 -2.67 -0.81 8.04
C PHE A 119 -3.31 0.33 8.82
N ARG A 120 -2.52 1.04 9.63
CA ARG A 120 -3.00 2.22 10.37
C ARG A 120 -3.48 3.33 9.45
N LEU A 121 -2.80 3.58 8.33
CA LEU A 121 -3.26 4.52 7.31
C LEU A 121 -4.67 4.16 6.81
N VAL A 122 -4.86 2.90 6.41
CA VAL A 122 -6.16 2.46 5.87
C VAL A 122 -7.23 2.50 6.96
N ASP A 123 -6.94 1.99 8.16
CA ASP A 123 -7.82 2.07 9.33
C ASP A 123 -8.26 3.51 9.61
N ASP A 124 -7.33 4.47 9.59
CA ASP A 124 -7.64 5.88 9.84
C ASP A 124 -8.59 6.45 8.78
N LEU A 125 -8.42 6.10 7.50
CA LEU A 125 -9.28 6.54 6.41
C LEU A 125 -10.67 5.88 6.40
N LEU A 126 -10.84 4.74 7.07
CA LEU A 126 -12.12 4.09 7.29
C LEU A 126 -12.93 4.74 8.43
N LYS A 127 -12.30 5.54 9.30
CA LYS A 127 -13.00 6.15 10.44
C LYS A 127 -14.04 7.18 9.98
N PRO A 128 -15.30 7.14 10.49
CA PRO A 128 -16.37 8.05 10.07
C PRO A 128 -16.01 9.53 10.24
N HIS A 129 -15.31 9.90 11.31
CA HIS A 129 -14.92 11.29 11.55
C HIS A 129 -13.83 11.79 10.59
N VAL A 130 -13.03 10.90 9.98
CA VAL A 130 -12.06 11.27 8.94
C VAL A 130 -12.81 11.48 7.63
N PHE A 131 -13.74 10.57 7.28
CA PHE A 131 -14.62 10.71 6.13
C PHE A 131 -15.38 12.04 6.14
N GLN A 132 -15.98 12.40 7.28
CA GLN A 132 -16.75 13.64 7.44
C GLN A 132 -15.95 14.94 7.20
N ARG A 133 -14.60 14.90 7.25
CA ARG A 133 -13.75 16.08 6.97
C ARG A 133 -13.75 16.46 5.50
N ASP A 134 -13.85 15.47 4.60
CA ASP A 134 -13.89 15.68 3.15
C ASP A 134 -14.55 14.49 2.43
N PRO A 135 -15.89 14.38 2.46
CA PRO A 135 -16.61 13.26 1.84
C PRO A 135 -16.38 13.16 0.32
N GLN A 136 -16.15 14.29 -0.36
CA GLN A 136 -15.99 14.34 -1.81
C GLN A 136 -14.61 13.87 -2.26
N GLY A 137 -13.55 14.19 -1.50
CA GLY A 137 -12.19 13.74 -1.79
C GLY A 137 -11.83 12.39 -1.18
N MET A 138 -12.64 11.85 -0.26
CA MET A 138 -12.31 10.61 0.44
C MET A 138 -12.28 9.36 -0.47
N PRO A 139 -13.21 9.17 -1.43
CA PRO A 139 -13.17 8.00 -2.32
C PRO A 139 -11.83 7.86 -3.07
N GLU A 140 -11.33 8.96 -3.65
CA GLU A 140 -10.02 8.96 -4.32
C GLU A 140 -8.87 8.74 -3.32
N THR A 141 -8.96 9.30 -2.11
CA THR A 141 -7.95 9.12 -1.06
C THR A 141 -7.83 7.64 -0.68
N ARG A 142 -8.98 6.97 -0.48
CA ARG A 142 -9.05 5.54 -0.16
C ARG A 142 -8.58 4.66 -1.31
N LEU A 143 -8.89 5.02 -2.56
CA LEU A 143 -8.37 4.31 -3.73
C LEU A 143 -6.84 4.38 -3.80
N ARG A 144 -6.26 5.54 -3.51
CA ARG A 144 -4.79 5.67 -3.43
C ARG A 144 -4.21 4.84 -2.29
N ALA A 145 -4.91 4.76 -1.16
CA ALA A 145 -4.50 3.95 -0.01
C ALA A 145 -4.58 2.44 -0.29
N SER A 146 -5.64 1.95 -0.96
CA SER A 146 -5.75 0.55 -1.38
C SER A 146 -4.64 0.16 -2.36
N ALA A 147 -4.36 1.03 -3.33
CA ALA A 147 -3.25 0.82 -4.26
C ALA A 147 -1.88 0.81 -3.55
N LEU A 148 -1.68 1.68 -2.55
CA LEU A 148 -0.47 1.66 -1.74
C LEU A 148 -0.36 0.36 -0.93
N LEU A 149 -1.45 -0.07 -0.28
CA LEU A 149 -1.52 -1.32 0.48
C LEU A 149 -1.07 -2.51 -0.38
N CYS A 150 -1.68 -2.70 -1.55
CA CYS A 150 -1.32 -3.79 -2.47
C CYS A 150 0.13 -3.69 -2.95
N LYS A 151 0.60 -2.48 -3.30
CA LYS A 151 2.00 -2.29 -3.75
C LYS A 151 3.00 -2.56 -2.65
N THR A 152 2.73 -2.15 -1.42
CA THR A 152 3.61 -2.44 -0.28
C THR A 152 3.66 -3.93 0.02
N PHE A 153 2.51 -4.62 0.01
CA PHE A 153 2.47 -6.09 0.12
C PHE A 153 3.33 -6.76 -0.95
N MET A 154 3.14 -6.39 -2.21
CA MET A 154 3.92 -6.93 -3.32
C MET A 154 5.42 -6.68 -3.19
N HIS A 155 5.81 -5.49 -2.70
CA HIS A 155 7.20 -5.09 -2.58
C HIS A 155 7.92 -5.85 -1.46
N PHE A 156 7.32 -5.97 -0.28
CA PHE A 156 8.00 -6.57 0.87
C PHE A 156 7.79 -8.08 0.99
N GLU A 157 6.60 -8.60 0.66
CA GLU A 157 6.23 -9.99 1.00
C GLU A 157 6.30 -10.95 -0.20
N VAL A 158 6.08 -10.44 -1.43
CA VAL A 158 5.95 -11.27 -2.64
C VAL A 158 7.23 -11.30 -3.48
N ARG A 159 8.17 -10.39 -3.25
CA ARG A 159 9.45 -10.37 -3.98
C ARG A 159 10.28 -11.64 -3.73
N GLU A 160 10.90 -12.13 -4.80
CA GLU A 160 11.60 -13.42 -4.90
C GLU A 160 12.71 -13.64 -3.84
N SER A 161 13.25 -12.56 -3.27
CA SER A 161 14.25 -12.60 -2.19
C SER A 161 13.72 -13.02 -0.81
N GLN A 162 12.39 -13.14 -0.63
CA GLN A 162 11.74 -13.33 0.68
C GLN A 162 10.97 -14.65 0.83
N SER A 163 11.20 -15.62 -0.06
CA SER A 163 10.47 -16.90 -0.18
C SER A 163 10.24 -17.68 1.15
N THR A 164 11.06 -17.46 2.19
CA THR A 164 10.94 -18.14 3.48
C THR A 164 10.11 -17.42 4.55
N ALA A 165 9.85 -16.11 4.41
CA ALA A 165 9.16 -15.31 5.43
C ALA A 165 7.65 -15.61 5.50
N ASP A 166 7.07 -15.79 6.68
CA ASP A 166 5.64 -16.13 6.84
C ASP A 166 4.70 -14.95 6.60
N ILE A 167 4.25 -14.81 5.35
CA ILE A 167 3.39 -13.72 4.89
C ILE A 167 1.91 -13.82 5.33
N ARG A 168 1.50 -14.90 6.02
CA ARG A 168 0.06 -15.19 6.25
C ARG A 168 -0.65 -14.08 7.03
N ILE A 169 0.01 -13.55 8.06
CA ILE A 169 -0.58 -12.53 8.93
C ILE A 169 -0.78 -11.22 8.17
N SER A 170 0.25 -10.75 7.46
CA SER A 170 0.16 -9.52 6.65
C SER A 170 -0.83 -9.69 5.50
N TRP A 171 -0.86 -10.85 4.84
CA TRP A 171 -1.80 -11.13 3.75
C TRP A 171 -3.27 -11.09 4.20
N ILE A 172 -3.61 -11.71 5.34
CA ILE A 172 -4.98 -11.61 5.88
C ILE A 172 -5.32 -10.16 6.24
N GLY A 173 -4.38 -9.43 6.85
CA GLY A 173 -4.56 -7.99 7.10
C GLY A 173 -4.86 -7.20 5.81
N VAL A 174 -4.20 -7.52 4.70
CA VAL A 174 -4.48 -6.92 3.39
C VAL A 174 -5.91 -7.25 2.93
N LEU A 175 -6.31 -8.52 2.94
CA LEU A 175 -7.65 -8.94 2.51
C LEU A 175 -8.75 -8.28 3.35
N ASP A 176 -8.59 -8.27 4.66
CA ASP A 176 -9.56 -7.67 5.60
C ASP A 176 -9.75 -6.18 5.37
N LEU A 177 -8.66 -5.45 5.12
CA LEU A 177 -8.72 -4.01 4.85
C LEU A 177 -9.31 -3.70 3.47
N LEU A 178 -9.04 -4.53 2.46
CA LEU A 178 -9.64 -4.39 1.13
C LEU A 178 -11.15 -4.68 1.18
N ASP A 179 -11.56 -5.67 1.96
CA ASP A 179 -12.97 -5.96 2.26
C ASP A 179 -13.68 -4.76 2.89
N HIS A 180 -13.10 -4.21 3.95
CA HIS A 180 -13.66 -3.01 4.58
C HIS A 180 -13.72 -1.80 3.65
N LEU A 181 -12.66 -1.56 2.85
CA LEU A 181 -12.61 -0.45 1.90
C LEU A 181 -13.66 -0.58 0.78
N MET A 182 -13.94 -1.80 0.33
CA MET A 182 -14.98 -2.04 -0.67
C MET A 182 -16.36 -1.71 -0.08
N HIS A 183 -16.63 -2.10 1.17
CA HIS A 183 -17.96 -2.00 1.76
C HIS A 183 -18.29 -0.69 2.49
N VAL A 184 -17.31 0.17 2.78
CA VAL A 184 -17.51 1.32 3.68
C VAL A 184 -18.47 2.40 3.14
N ASP A 185 -18.56 2.63 1.82
CA ASP A 185 -19.34 3.76 1.26
C ASP A 185 -19.97 3.50 -0.12
N HIS A 186 -20.08 2.23 -0.55
CA HIS A 186 -20.68 1.85 -1.85
C HIS A 186 -20.13 2.60 -3.08
N GLY A 187 -18.91 3.13 -3.00
CA GLY A 187 -18.31 3.93 -4.07
C GLY A 187 -17.91 3.06 -5.25
N GLU A 188 -18.56 3.25 -6.41
CA GLU A 188 -18.35 2.46 -7.64
C GLU A 188 -16.86 2.27 -7.97
N GLN A 189 -16.05 3.32 -7.79
CA GLN A 189 -14.63 3.28 -8.10
C GLN A 189 -13.82 2.26 -7.27
N LEU A 190 -14.17 2.05 -6.00
CA LEU A 190 -13.50 1.06 -5.15
C LEU A 190 -13.98 -0.37 -5.46
N TYR A 191 -15.26 -0.53 -5.79
CA TYR A 191 -15.84 -1.81 -6.19
C TYR A 191 -15.20 -2.37 -7.47
N GLU A 192 -14.74 -1.52 -8.38
CA GLU A 192 -14.02 -1.98 -9.58
C GLU A 192 -12.52 -2.12 -9.34
N ALA A 193 -11.89 -1.13 -8.69
CA ALA A 193 -10.43 -1.09 -8.60
C ALA A 193 -9.84 -2.09 -7.60
N ILE A 194 -10.57 -2.47 -6.55
CA ILE A 194 -10.10 -3.43 -5.54
C ILE A 194 -10.01 -4.84 -6.14
N PRO A 195 -11.06 -5.41 -6.77
CA PRO A 195 -10.95 -6.69 -7.47
C PRO A 195 -9.84 -6.71 -8.52
N GLU A 196 -9.69 -5.65 -9.31
CA GLU A 196 -8.62 -5.57 -10.31
C GLU A 196 -7.23 -5.58 -9.66
N SER A 197 -7.04 -4.85 -8.56
CA SER A 197 -5.77 -4.87 -7.82
C SER A 197 -5.50 -6.24 -7.19
N LEU A 198 -6.53 -6.89 -6.64
CA LEU A 198 -6.43 -8.24 -6.06
C LEU A 198 -6.07 -9.28 -7.10
N LYS A 199 -6.72 -9.26 -8.27
CA LYS A 199 -6.40 -10.14 -9.39
C LYS A 199 -4.91 -10.07 -9.72
N ASN A 200 -4.36 -8.86 -9.81
CA ASN A 200 -2.94 -8.67 -10.09
C ASN A 200 -2.03 -9.24 -8.99
N VAL A 201 -2.37 -9.05 -7.71
CA VAL A 201 -1.61 -9.63 -6.59
C VAL A 201 -1.67 -11.16 -6.61
N LEU A 202 -2.88 -11.73 -6.73
CA LEU A 202 -3.11 -13.17 -6.74
C LEU A 202 -2.39 -13.86 -7.90
N LEU A 203 -2.44 -13.28 -9.10
CA LEU A 203 -1.74 -13.81 -10.26
C LEU A 203 -0.23 -13.82 -10.07
N VAL A 204 0.34 -12.77 -9.46
CA VAL A 204 1.77 -12.76 -9.17
C VAL A 204 2.12 -13.77 -8.08
N MET A 205 1.34 -13.87 -7.00
CA MET A 205 1.55 -14.89 -5.97
C MET A 205 1.47 -16.32 -6.53
N ASN A 206 0.59 -16.56 -7.51
CA ASN A 206 0.50 -17.83 -8.20
C ASN A 206 1.71 -18.08 -9.10
N ALA A 207 2.10 -17.08 -9.90
CA ALA A 207 3.26 -17.18 -10.79
C ALA A 207 4.58 -17.42 -10.01
N THR A 208 4.72 -16.85 -8.82
CA THR A 208 5.88 -17.04 -7.93
C THR A 208 5.78 -18.29 -7.05
N GLN A 209 4.78 -19.16 -7.26
CA GLN A 209 4.55 -20.39 -6.49
C GLN A 209 4.31 -20.19 -4.99
N ILE A 210 3.92 -18.97 -4.58
CA ILE A 210 3.52 -18.66 -3.20
C ILE A 210 2.10 -19.17 -2.95
N LEU A 211 1.17 -18.87 -3.87
CA LEU A 211 -0.24 -19.26 -3.79
C LEU A 211 -0.55 -20.34 -4.84
N VAL A 212 -0.49 -21.60 -4.41
CA VAL A 212 -0.64 -22.76 -5.30
C VAL A 212 -2.01 -23.42 -5.11
N PRO A 213 -2.82 -23.58 -6.18
CA PRO A 213 -4.11 -24.25 -6.11
C PRO A 213 -3.96 -25.73 -5.78
N PRO A 214 -4.99 -26.38 -5.19
CA PRO A 214 -5.03 -27.83 -5.02
C PRO A 214 -4.96 -28.53 -6.37
N SER A 215 -4.31 -29.70 -6.38
CA SER A 215 -4.15 -30.56 -7.56
C SER A 215 -4.28 -32.03 -7.16
N THR A 216 -4.53 -32.91 -8.14
CA THR A 216 -4.68 -34.36 -7.92
C THR A 216 -3.45 -35.00 -7.28
N ASN A 217 -2.26 -34.58 -7.71
CA ASN A 217 -0.99 -34.89 -7.05
C ASN A 217 -0.55 -33.66 -6.26
N ASP A 218 -1.08 -33.53 -5.05
CA ASP A 218 -0.87 -32.34 -4.24
C ASP A 218 0.55 -32.34 -3.64
N GLU A 219 1.49 -31.71 -4.33
CA GLU A 219 2.89 -31.53 -3.93
C GLU A 219 3.11 -30.28 -3.07
N ARG A 220 2.03 -29.57 -2.69
CA ARG A 220 2.14 -28.34 -1.91
C ARG A 220 2.67 -28.62 -0.52
N SER A 221 3.56 -27.74 -0.06
CA SER A 221 3.96 -27.65 1.33
C SER A 221 2.78 -27.34 2.24
N GLU A 222 2.88 -27.69 3.53
CA GLU A 222 1.86 -27.36 4.53
C GLU A 222 1.54 -25.85 4.56
N ARG A 223 2.57 -25.03 4.35
CA ARG A 223 2.45 -23.58 4.28
C ARG A 223 1.59 -23.13 3.09
N GLN A 224 1.83 -23.69 1.90
CA GLN A 224 1.03 -23.39 0.71
C GLN A 224 -0.42 -23.86 0.85
N ARG A 225 -0.65 -25.03 1.46
CA ARG A 225 -2.01 -25.55 1.75
C ARG A 225 -2.76 -24.62 2.69
N THR A 226 -2.11 -24.21 3.78
CA THR A 226 -2.69 -23.29 4.76
C THR A 226 -2.99 -21.93 4.13
N LEU A 227 -2.03 -21.35 3.42
CA LEU A 227 -2.20 -20.05 2.76
C LEU A 227 -3.33 -20.08 1.71
N TRP A 228 -3.40 -21.15 0.92
CA TRP A 228 -4.50 -21.34 -0.05
C TRP A 228 -5.85 -21.40 0.65
N THR A 229 -5.98 -22.23 1.68
CA THR A 229 -7.24 -22.42 2.42
C THR A 229 -7.70 -21.10 3.03
N MET A 230 -6.81 -20.39 3.72
CA MET A 230 -7.12 -19.09 4.32
C MET A 230 -7.50 -18.04 3.26
N THR A 231 -6.81 -18.01 2.13
CA THR A 231 -7.12 -17.11 1.01
C THR A 231 -8.49 -17.44 0.42
N ALA A 232 -8.77 -18.70 0.14
CA ALA A 232 -10.04 -19.16 -0.42
C ALA A 232 -11.21 -18.85 0.51
N GLU A 233 -11.11 -19.15 1.81
CA GLU A 233 -12.17 -18.87 2.77
C GLU A 233 -12.47 -17.36 2.90
N ARG A 234 -11.43 -16.52 2.91
CA ARG A 234 -11.60 -15.07 3.04
C ARG A 234 -12.15 -14.47 1.75
N MET A 235 -11.65 -14.92 0.60
CA MET A 235 -12.13 -14.50 -0.72
C MET A 235 -13.56 -14.93 -0.96
N GLU A 236 -13.99 -16.12 -0.56
CA GLU A 236 -15.37 -16.57 -0.75
C GLU A 236 -16.39 -15.71 0.02
N ARG A 237 -16.00 -15.16 1.18
CA ARG A 237 -16.84 -14.21 1.94
C ARG A 237 -16.87 -12.82 1.30
N PHE A 238 -15.77 -12.42 0.69
CA PHE A 238 -15.52 -11.07 0.19
C PHE A 238 -15.98 -10.89 -1.27
N LEU A 239 -15.59 -11.83 -2.14
CA LEU A 239 -15.86 -11.91 -3.57
C LEU A 239 -16.09 -13.39 -3.95
N PRO A 240 -17.32 -13.91 -3.77
CA PRO A 240 -17.64 -15.32 -4.04
C PRO A 240 -17.26 -15.75 -5.46
N GLY A 241 -16.62 -16.91 -5.61
CA GLY A 241 -16.19 -17.45 -6.91
C GLY A 241 -14.99 -16.76 -7.58
N PHE A 242 -14.58 -15.58 -7.12
CA PHE A 242 -13.53 -14.78 -7.76
C PHE A 242 -12.17 -15.49 -7.80
N LEU A 243 -11.79 -16.20 -6.73
CA LEU A 243 -10.50 -16.89 -6.68
C LEU A 243 -10.39 -17.98 -7.77
N THR A 244 -11.48 -18.69 -8.04
CA THR A 244 -11.55 -19.74 -9.07
C THR A 244 -11.55 -19.15 -10.48
N GLU A 245 -12.15 -17.97 -10.67
CA GLU A 245 -12.08 -17.24 -11.95
C GLU A 245 -10.65 -16.73 -12.25
N VAL A 246 -9.93 -16.29 -11.21
CA VAL A 246 -8.57 -15.73 -11.36
C VAL A 246 -7.51 -16.83 -11.48
N ILE A 247 -7.55 -17.83 -10.61
CA ILE A 247 -6.57 -18.92 -10.57
C ILE A 247 -7.25 -20.19 -11.07
N HIS A 248 -6.79 -20.68 -12.22
CA HIS A 248 -7.28 -21.92 -12.78
C HIS A 248 -6.84 -23.07 -11.89
N VAL A 249 -7.81 -23.71 -11.21
CA VAL A 249 -7.58 -24.96 -10.48
C VAL A 249 -7.62 -26.09 -11.51
N PRO A 250 -6.56 -26.89 -11.68
CA PRO A 250 -6.60 -28.06 -12.54
C PRO A 250 -7.74 -28.98 -12.09
N GLU A 251 -8.60 -29.42 -13.01
CA GLU A 251 -9.70 -30.34 -12.69
C GLU A 251 -9.13 -31.56 -11.96
N ILE A 252 -9.57 -31.75 -10.71
CA ILE A 252 -9.28 -32.96 -9.96
C ILE A 252 -10.14 -34.03 -10.61
N SER A 253 -9.59 -34.75 -11.60
CA SER A 253 -10.29 -35.87 -12.22
C SER A 253 -10.69 -36.86 -11.13
N GLU A 254 -11.97 -36.90 -10.78
CA GLU A 254 -12.55 -38.01 -10.04
C GLU A 254 -12.31 -39.26 -10.87
N VAL A 255 -11.40 -40.11 -10.39
CA VAL A 255 -11.19 -41.44 -10.96
C VAL A 255 -12.50 -42.19 -10.76
N THR A 256 -13.36 -42.17 -11.78
CA THR A 256 -14.54 -43.02 -11.83
C THR A 256 -14.03 -44.47 -11.73
N PRO A 257 -14.48 -45.28 -10.74
CA PRO A 257 -14.04 -46.66 -10.67
C PRO A 257 -14.54 -47.38 -11.93
N GLN A 258 -13.63 -47.78 -12.82
CA GLN A 258 -13.97 -48.68 -13.92
C GLN A 258 -14.49 -50.00 -13.33
N PRO A 259 -15.60 -50.56 -13.85
CA PRO A 259 -16.09 -51.86 -13.40
C PRO A 259 -15.03 -52.91 -13.67
N THR A 260 -14.59 -53.60 -12.63
CA THR A 260 -13.67 -54.74 -12.72
C THR A 260 -14.33 -55.80 -13.59
N GLU A 261 -13.75 -56.04 -14.77
CA GLU A 261 -14.15 -57.10 -15.68
C GLU A 261 -13.93 -58.44 -14.98
N ALA A 262 -15.02 -59.13 -14.66
CA ALA A 262 -15.00 -60.41 -13.96
C ALA A 262 -14.38 -61.48 -14.85
N GLU A 263 -13.23 -61.98 -14.43
CA GLU A 263 -12.52 -63.12 -15.00
C GLU A 263 -13.42 -64.37 -14.97
N ALA A 264 -13.79 -64.88 -16.15
CA ALA A 264 -14.55 -66.11 -16.28
C ALA A 264 -13.62 -67.33 -16.08
N PRO A 265 -14.03 -68.36 -15.33
CA PRO A 265 -13.21 -69.55 -15.14
C PRO A 265 -13.31 -70.46 -16.37
N ALA A 266 -12.17 -70.80 -16.97
CA ALA A 266 -12.09 -71.84 -17.98
C ALA A 266 -12.23 -73.23 -17.32
N SER A 267 -13.16 -74.03 -17.85
CA SER A 267 -13.33 -75.46 -17.57
C SER A 267 -12.46 -76.31 -18.48
#